data_AF-A0A9W4PQ21-F1
#
_entry.id   AF-A0A9W4PQ21-F1
#
_cell.length_a   1.000
_cell.length_b   1.000
_cell.length_c   1.000
_cell.angle_alpha   90.00
_cell.angle_beta   90.00
_cell.angle_gamma   90.00
#
_symmetry.space_group_name_H-M   'P 1'
#
loop_
_entity.id
_entity.type
_entity.pdbx_description
1 polymer ?
#
loop_
_entity_poly.entity_id
_entity_poly.type
_entity_poly.pdbx_seq_one_letter_code
_entity_poly.pdbx_strand_id
1 'polypeptide(L)' 'MTEITHSATPKGNGYQATVTLPGGVSVSSAETYPTIAEAITAAAQKLLAMPERLAALDRSHPQCDA' A
#
# COMPACT_ATOMS: atom_id res chain seq x y z
N MET A 1 12.62 -3.46 -11.45
CA MET A 1 11.19 -3.07 -11.45
C MET A 1 10.74 -3.04 -10.01
N THR A 2 10.22 -1.91 -9.56
CA THR A 2 9.52 -1.77 -8.27
C THR A 2 8.11 -2.34 -8.44
N GLU A 3 7.86 -3.55 -7.93
CA GLU A 3 6.54 -4.17 -7.98
C GLU A 3 5.76 -3.80 -6.72
N ILE A 4 4.59 -3.19 -6.90
CA ILE A 4 3.66 -2.87 -5.82
C ILE A 4 2.50 -3.86 -5.92
N THR A 5 2.31 -4.67 -4.88
CA THR A 5 1.24 -5.67 -4.84
C THR A 5 0.07 -5.14 -4.02
N HIS A 6 -1.14 -5.24 -4.55
CA HIS A 6 -2.35 -4.89 -3.82
C HIS A 6 -3.24 -6.11 -3.69
N SER A 7 -3.72 -6.40 -2.47
CA SER A 7 -4.68 -7.47 -2.22
C SER A 7 -5.87 -6.93 -1.42
N ALA A 8 -7.08 -7.25 -1.84
CA ALA A 8 -8.29 -6.95 -1.09
C ALA A 8 -8.85 -8.24 -0.53
N THR A 9 -8.89 -8.36 0.79
CA THR A 9 -9.45 -9.51 1.49
C THR A 9 -10.82 -9.14 2.07
N PRO A 10 -11.84 -9.98 1.87
CA PRO A 10 -13.11 -9.80 2.55
C PRO A 10 -12.92 -9.99 4.05
N LYS A 11 -13.38 -9.04 4.86
CA LYS A 11 -13.25 -9.03 6.32
C LYS A 11 -14.52 -8.45 6.94
N GLY A 12 -15.26 -9.27 7.67
CA GLY A 12 -16.53 -8.88 8.27
C GLY A 12 -17.57 -8.51 7.19
N ASN A 13 -18.18 -7.33 7.32
CA ASN A 13 -19.17 -6.79 6.38
C ASN A 13 -18.58 -5.99 5.22
N GLY A 14 -17.26 -6.03 5.03
CA GLY A 14 -16.58 -5.27 3.98
C GLY A 14 -15.27 -5.90 3.52
N TYR A 15 -14.42 -5.09 2.92
CA TYR A 15 -13.13 -5.46 2.34
C TYR A 15 -12.03 -4.65 3.02
N GLN A 16 -10.95 -5.33 3.36
CA GLN A 16 -9.71 -4.70 3.81
C GLN A 16 -8.69 -4.85 2.69
N ALA A 17 -8.12 -3.75 2.21
CA ALA A 17 -7.04 -3.83 1.25
C ALA A 17 -5.68 -3.71 1.94
N THR A 18 -4.70 -4.42 1.40
CA THR A 18 -3.31 -4.38 1.79
C THR A 18 -2.47 -4.02 0.57
N VAL A 19 -1.66 -2.99 0.70
CA VAL A 19 -0.65 -2.57 -0.27
C VAL A 19 0.70 -3.02 0.25
N THR A 20 1.40 -3.84 -0.51
CA THR A 20 2.77 -4.24 -0.21
C THR A 20 3.70 -3.54 -1.19
N LEU A 21 4.61 -2.77 -0.62
CA LEU A 21 5.67 -2.08 -1.33
C LEU A 21 6.91 -2.98 -1.49
N PRO A 22 7.73 -2.72 -2.52
CA PRO A 22 9.04 -3.33 -2.64
C PRO A 22 9.92 -2.83 -1.48
N GLY A 23 10.53 -3.77 -0.74
CA GLY A 23 11.22 -3.50 0.52
C GLY A 23 10.53 -4.07 1.78
N GLY A 24 9.43 -4.81 1.61
CA GLY A 24 8.76 -5.53 2.71
C GLY A 24 7.82 -4.68 3.55
N VAL A 25 7.57 -3.44 3.11
CA VAL A 25 6.63 -2.54 3.78
C VAL A 25 5.22 -2.84 3.30
N SER A 26 4.41 -3.43 4.17
CA SER A 26 2.98 -3.58 3.93
C SER A 26 2.17 -2.53 4.70
N VAL A 27 1.19 -1.94 4.02
CA VAL A 27 0.21 -1.01 4.56
C VAL A 27 -1.18 -1.59 4.31
N SER A 28 -1.91 -1.85 5.38
CA SER A 28 -3.31 -2.24 5.31
C SER A 28 -4.23 -1.04 5.54
N SER A 29 -5.43 -1.13 4.96
CA SER A 29 -6.53 -0.20 5.22
C SER A 29 -6.78 -0.13 6.72
N ALA A 30 -7.00 1.09 7.22
CA ALA A 30 -7.32 1.29 8.63
C ALA A 30 -8.65 0.62 9.03
N GLU A 31 -9.57 0.55 8.09
CA GLU A 31 -10.95 0.08 8.27
C GLU A 31 -11.37 -0.83 7.12
N THR A 32 -12.53 -1.47 7.28
CA THR A 32 -13.17 -2.29 6.25
C THR A 32 -14.15 -1.46 5.45
N TYR A 33 -14.02 -1.48 4.13
CA TYR A 33 -14.85 -0.69 3.22
C TYR A 33 -15.87 -1.56 2.50
N PRO A 34 -17.04 -1.03 2.10
CA PRO A 34 -18.07 -1.82 1.44
C PRO A 34 -17.63 -2.34 0.07
N THR A 35 -16.64 -1.72 -0.58
CA THR A 35 -16.13 -2.14 -1.89
C THR A 35 -14.62 -2.37 -1.90
N ILE A 36 -14.16 -3.25 -2.79
CA ILE A 36 -12.73 -3.51 -3.03
C ILE A 36 -12.01 -2.24 -3.45
N ALA A 37 -12.61 -1.44 -4.34
CA ALA A 37 -12.02 -0.20 -4.83
C ALA A 37 -11.77 0.79 -3.68
N GLU A 38 -12.77 1.03 -2.83
CA GLU A 38 -12.60 1.94 -1.69
C GLU A 38 -11.56 1.43 -0.69
N ALA A 39 -11.52 0.12 -0.44
CA ALA A 39 -10.50 -0.46 0.42
C ALA A 39 -9.09 -0.18 -0.14
N ILE A 40 -8.88 -0.45 -1.43
CA ILE A 40 -7.58 -0.23 -2.10
C ILE A 40 -7.22 1.25 -2.07
N THR A 41 -8.17 2.14 -2.39
CA THR A 41 -7.97 3.59 -2.36
C THR A 41 -7.58 4.06 -0.97
N ALA A 42 -8.26 3.59 0.08
CA ALA A 42 -7.95 3.95 1.45
C ALA A 42 -6.56 3.46 1.89
N ALA A 43 -6.19 2.23 1.52
CA ALA A 43 -4.85 1.71 1.80
C ALA A 43 -3.76 2.51 1.07
N ALA A 44 -4.01 2.89 -0.20
CA ALA A 44 -3.11 3.73 -0.98
C ALA A 44 -3.00 5.14 -0.41
N GLN A 45 -4.11 5.79 -0.06
CA GLN A 45 -4.11 7.11 0.58
C GLN A 45 -3.38 7.09 1.92
N LYS A 46 -3.57 6.04 2.72
CA LYS A 46 -2.84 5.88 3.99
C LYS A 46 -1.34 5.76 3.78
N LEU A 47 -0.92 5.06 2.72
CA LEU A 47 0.47 4.98 2.33
C LEU A 47 1.01 6.35 1.89
N LEU A 48 0.25 7.08 1.06
CA LEU A 48 0.56 8.46 0.63
C LEU A 48 0.67 9.45 1.82
N ALA A 49 -0.08 9.22 2.89
CA ALA A 49 -0.04 10.01 4.11
C ALA A 49 1.15 9.70 5.04
N MET A 50 1.98 8.70 4.71
CA MET A 50 3.16 8.31 5.50
C MET A 50 4.46 8.67 4.76
N PRO A 51 4.86 9.96 4.74
CA PRO A 51 6.00 10.44 3.96
C PRO A 51 7.32 9.72 4.31
N GLU A 52 7.48 9.31 5.58
CA GLU A 52 8.59 8.49 6.07
C GLU A 52 8.77 7.21 5.24
N ARG A 53 7.66 6.53 4.91
CA ARG A 53 7.65 5.26 4.17
C ARG A 53 7.83 5.48 2.67
N LEU A 54 7.30 6.58 2.13
CA LEU A 54 7.57 6.99 0.74
C LEU A 54 9.03 7.34 0.53
N ALA A 55 9.65 8.06 1.47
CA ALA A 55 11.08 8.39 1.40
C ALA A 55 11.97 7.16 1.54
N ALA A 56 11.52 6.12 2.25
CA ALA A 56 12.20 4.83 2.31
C ALA A 56 12.05 4.05 0.99
N LEU A 57 10.87 4.07 0.38
CA LEU A 57 10.62 3.48 -0.95
C LEU A 57 11.46 4.16 -2.03
N ASP A 58 11.53 5.49 -2.01
CA ASP A 58 12.32 6.31 -2.93
C ASP A 58 13.82 6.00 -2.81
N ARG A 59 14.37 5.93 -1.58
CA ARG A 59 15.75 5.49 -1.34
C ARG A 59 16.02 4.03 -1.67
N SER A 60 15.01 3.17 -1.57
CA SER A 60 15.09 1.76 -1.95
C SER A 60 14.98 1.55 -3.46
N HIS A 61 14.72 2.61 -4.22
CA HIS A 61 15.07 2.67 -5.63
C HIS A 61 16.55 3.08 -5.67
N PRO A 62 17.50 2.15 -5.81
CA PRO A 62 18.77 2.54 -6.37
C PRO A 62 18.43 3.04 -7.77
N GLN A 63 18.36 4.37 -7.91
CA GLN A 63 18.79 5.01 -9.13
C GLN A 63 20.14 4.35 -9.40
N CYS A 64 20.18 3.49 -10.41
CA CYS A 64 21.44 2.98 -10.91
C CYS A 64 22.18 4.23 -11.38
N ASP A 65 23.05 4.77 -10.53
CA ASP A 65 24.11 5.69 -10.92
C ASP A 65 24.80 5.03 -12.12
N ALA A 66 24.60 5.63 -13.29
CA ALA A 66 25.22 5.28 -14.55
C ALA A 66 26.29 6.32 -14.86
#